data_AF-A0A2S9GXJ5-F1
#
_entry.id   AF-A0A2S9GXJ5-F1
#
_cell.length_a   1.000
_cell.length_b   1.000
_cell.length_c   1.000
_cell.angle_alpha   90.00
_cell.angle_beta   90.00
_cell.angle_gamma   90.00
#
_symmetry.space_group_name_H-M   'P 1'
#
loop_
_entity.id
_entity.type
_entity.pdbx_description
1 polymer ?
#
loop_
_entity_poly.entity_id
_entity_poly.type
_entity_poly.pdbx_seq_one_letter_code
_entity_poly.pdbx_strand_id
1 'polypeptide(L)'
;MAQSSASKLVIISIISYIISLVTPAFSYHLGQNPYAQYCQGFYPLLIGWFPLLFELISIPQGKGTFDGLGCFAWLSNPLIFIAWIGISQKAKTISIFTAVTAIILSLTFLSINQLPTGEPGQNWSNITVNIGFFLWLISMVLAVLSANCLEISNKKSMSVSTRNEPGKTISTETRNGLIKIRVNLPNRATIGAESFWAKNLGNGNYQIKNIPFCAFGLNFDDIVRAEISPVSEIPVIKNLVEAKGHQTLRVTFLGIGTKEERLEVIKSVQTEYITYEGNDSDLYALDVAPGGDYGTLFSDLKALELKIILVVETCESRIEGSFDDSLN
;
A
#
# COMPACT_ATOMS: atom_id res chain seq x y z
N MET A 1 17.31 2.48 4.95
CA MET A 1 17.77 1.16 5.46
C MET A 1 16.60 0.21 5.74
N ALA A 2 15.58 0.57 6.54
CA ALA A 2 14.43 -0.30 6.84
C ALA A 2 13.55 -0.63 5.61
N GLN A 3 13.33 0.35 4.71
CA GLN A 3 12.67 0.10 3.42
C GLN A 3 13.44 -0.92 2.56
N SER A 4 14.76 -0.82 2.51
CA SER A 4 15.62 -1.82 1.86
C SER A 4 15.49 -3.19 2.52
N SER A 5 15.31 -3.26 3.84
CA SER A 5 15.10 -4.52 4.56
C SER A 5 13.74 -5.16 4.26
N ALA A 6 12.64 -4.39 4.23
CA ALA A 6 11.31 -4.90 3.90
C ALA A 6 11.28 -5.48 2.47
N SER A 7 11.83 -4.74 1.51
CA SER A 7 11.95 -5.18 0.11
C SER A 7 12.80 -6.45 -0.04
N LYS A 8 13.93 -6.53 0.68
CA LYS A 8 14.76 -7.76 0.68
C LYS A 8 14.03 -8.96 1.26
N LEU A 9 13.32 -8.78 2.39
CA LEU A 9 12.59 -9.86 3.04
C LEU A 9 11.43 -10.39 2.19
N VAL A 10 10.68 -9.51 1.50
CA VAL A 10 9.61 -9.98 0.61
C VAL A 10 10.17 -10.70 -0.62
N ILE A 11 11.32 -10.27 -1.15
CA ILE A 11 12.00 -10.98 -2.24
C ILE A 11 12.43 -12.38 -1.77
N ILE A 12 13.05 -12.50 -0.59
CA ILE A 12 13.46 -13.80 -0.04
C ILE A 12 12.23 -14.68 0.25
N SER A 13 11.13 -14.09 0.73
CA SER A 13 9.83 -14.78 0.90
C SER A 13 9.35 -15.38 -0.43
N ILE A 14 9.35 -14.59 -1.51
CA ILE A 14 8.94 -15.04 -2.86
C ILE A 14 9.87 -16.14 -3.39
N ILE A 15 11.19 -15.97 -3.24
CA ILE A 15 12.17 -16.99 -3.67
C ILE A 15 11.96 -18.29 -2.90
N SER A 16 11.77 -18.22 -1.58
CA SER A 16 11.52 -19.40 -0.74
C SER A 16 10.23 -20.12 -1.17
N TYR A 17 9.19 -19.36 -1.52
CA TYR A 17 7.96 -19.90 -2.07
C TYR A 17 8.21 -20.61 -3.40
N ILE A 18 8.92 -19.99 -4.35
CA ILE A 18 9.23 -20.58 -5.65
C ILE A 18 10.03 -21.88 -5.49
N ILE A 19 11.04 -21.90 -4.60
CA ILE A 19 11.81 -23.13 -4.32
C ILE A 19 10.89 -24.19 -3.71
N SER A 20 9.95 -23.81 -2.84
CA SER A 20 8.97 -24.76 -2.27
C SER A 20 8.09 -25.41 -3.34
N LEU A 21 7.79 -24.71 -4.46
CA LEU A 21 7.01 -25.27 -5.56
C LEU A 21 7.74 -26.41 -6.29
N VAL A 22 9.07 -26.40 -6.31
CA VAL A 22 9.87 -27.44 -7.00
C VAL A 22 10.45 -28.48 -6.04
N THR A 23 10.17 -28.33 -4.74
CA THR A 23 10.69 -29.20 -3.70
C THR A 23 9.55 -30.06 -3.13
N PRO A 24 9.73 -31.37 -2.92
CA PRO A 24 8.69 -32.20 -2.33
C PRO A 24 8.24 -31.65 -0.97
N ALA A 25 6.93 -31.42 -0.82
CA ALA A 25 6.36 -30.92 0.43
C ALA A 25 6.10 -32.05 1.43
N PHE A 26 5.77 -33.24 0.94
CA PHE A 26 5.59 -34.46 1.72
C PHE A 26 5.89 -35.70 0.86
N SER A 27 6.05 -36.84 1.49
CA SER A 27 6.26 -38.15 0.84
C SER A 27 5.30 -39.17 1.43
N TYR A 28 4.81 -40.08 0.58
CA TYR A 28 4.07 -41.27 1.03
C TYR A 28 5.04 -42.37 1.50
N HIS A 29 4.64 -43.13 2.51
CA HIS A 29 5.42 -44.28 2.99
C HIS A 29 5.39 -45.52 2.07
N LEU A 30 4.60 -45.51 0.99
CA LEU A 30 4.49 -46.63 0.06
C LEU A 30 5.47 -46.49 -1.12
N GLY A 31 6.29 -47.53 -1.30
CA GLY A 31 7.23 -47.65 -2.42
C GLY A 31 6.54 -47.49 -3.77
N GLN A 32 7.08 -46.59 -4.59
CA GLN A 32 6.70 -46.30 -5.98
C GLN A 32 5.18 -46.16 -6.20
N ASN A 33 4.63 -45.07 -5.68
CA ASN A 33 3.27 -44.66 -5.99
C ASN A 33 3.23 -43.89 -7.34
N PRO A 34 2.39 -44.28 -8.33
CA PRO A 34 2.18 -43.54 -9.58
C PRO A 34 1.70 -42.09 -9.37
N TYR A 35 1.23 -41.76 -8.17
CA TYR A 35 0.78 -40.42 -7.77
C TYR A 35 1.89 -39.53 -7.19
N ALA A 36 3.17 -39.89 -7.35
CA ALA A 36 4.32 -39.06 -6.92
C ALA A 36 4.28 -37.61 -7.46
N GLN A 37 3.60 -37.38 -8.58
CA GLN A 37 3.34 -36.04 -9.13
C GLN A 37 2.53 -35.13 -8.19
N TYR A 38 1.66 -35.68 -7.35
CA TYR A 38 0.92 -34.93 -6.32
C TYR A 38 1.77 -34.64 -5.08
N CYS A 39 2.97 -35.21 -4.97
CA CYS A 39 3.94 -34.85 -3.91
C CYS A 39 4.87 -33.71 -4.34
N GLN A 40 4.96 -33.44 -5.65
CA GLN A 40 5.75 -32.33 -6.17
C GLN A 40 5.01 -31.03 -5.87
N GLY A 41 5.68 -30.12 -5.15
CA GLY A 41 5.06 -28.94 -4.53
C GLY A 41 4.15 -28.14 -5.47
N PHE A 42 4.47 -28.09 -6.76
CA PHE A 42 3.73 -27.36 -7.79
C PHE A 42 2.24 -27.71 -7.83
N TYR A 43 1.87 -29.00 -7.83
CA TYR A 43 0.49 -29.41 -8.08
C TYR A 43 -0.44 -29.13 -6.88
N PRO A 44 -0.08 -29.52 -5.63
CA PRO A 44 -0.90 -29.20 -4.46
C PRO A 44 -0.89 -27.71 -4.12
N LEU A 45 0.22 -27.00 -4.34
CA LEU A 45 0.30 -25.58 -3.97
C LEU A 45 -0.50 -24.69 -4.94
N LEU A 46 -0.44 -24.91 -6.25
CA LEU A 46 -1.19 -24.07 -7.21
C LEU A 46 -2.65 -24.48 -7.36
N ILE A 47 -2.96 -25.77 -7.29
CA ILE A 47 -4.26 -26.32 -7.71
C ILE A 47 -4.95 -27.09 -6.57
N GLY A 48 -4.28 -27.31 -5.43
CA GLY A 48 -4.86 -28.06 -4.29
C GLY A 48 -6.02 -27.37 -3.57
N TRP A 49 -6.22 -26.07 -3.80
CA TRP A 49 -7.36 -25.30 -3.29
C TRP A 49 -8.50 -25.15 -4.32
N PHE A 50 -8.29 -25.54 -5.58
CA PHE A 50 -9.33 -25.52 -6.63
C PHE A 50 -10.52 -26.45 -6.35
N PRO A 51 -10.35 -27.62 -5.72
CA PRO A 51 -11.49 -28.45 -5.31
C PRO A 51 -12.46 -27.72 -4.37
N LEU A 52 -12.00 -26.78 -3.53
CA LEU A 52 -12.89 -25.96 -2.70
C LEU A 52 -13.75 -25.02 -3.55
N LEU A 53 -13.23 -24.50 -4.68
CA LEU A 53 -14.03 -23.71 -5.62
C LEU A 53 -15.09 -24.58 -6.31
N PHE A 54 -14.74 -25.82 -6.67
CA PHE A 54 -15.71 -26.74 -7.29
C PHE A 54 -16.78 -27.23 -6.32
N GLU A 55 -16.45 -27.50 -5.06
CA GLU A 55 -17.44 -27.82 -4.02
C GLU A 55 -18.33 -26.62 -3.67
N LEU A 56 -17.82 -25.38 -3.74
CA LEU A 56 -18.65 -24.17 -3.56
C LEU A 56 -19.66 -23.96 -4.69
N ILE A 57 -19.35 -24.47 -5.90
CA ILE A 57 -20.10 -24.21 -7.14
C ILE A 57 -20.95 -25.44 -7.56
N SER A 58 -20.70 -26.64 -7.01
CA SER A 58 -21.34 -27.89 -7.46
C SER A 58 -22.29 -28.52 -6.43
N ILE A 59 -23.47 -28.92 -6.92
CA ILE A 59 -24.54 -29.70 -6.27
C ILE A 59 -23.96 -31.01 -5.68
N PRO A 60 -24.42 -31.47 -4.50
CA PRO A 60 -23.89 -32.65 -3.81
C PRO A 60 -24.03 -33.91 -4.66
N GLN A 61 -22.92 -34.36 -5.25
CA GLN A 61 -22.85 -35.64 -5.93
C GLN A 61 -21.68 -36.44 -5.35
N GLY A 62 -22.03 -37.45 -4.56
CA GLY A 62 -21.20 -38.63 -4.36
C GLY A 62 -20.20 -38.56 -3.20
N LYS A 63 -20.29 -39.58 -2.33
CA LYS A 63 -19.36 -39.91 -1.25
C LYS A 63 -17.97 -40.31 -1.79
N GLY A 64 -17.26 -39.33 -2.31
CA GLY A 64 -15.84 -39.41 -2.65
C GLY A 64 -15.10 -38.13 -2.25
N THR A 65 -15.64 -37.43 -1.25
CA THR A 65 -15.13 -36.18 -0.71
C THR A 65 -13.67 -36.36 -0.30
N PHE A 66 -12.78 -35.62 -0.95
CA PHE A 66 -11.51 -35.24 -0.34
C PHE A 66 -11.85 -34.75 1.07
N ASP A 67 -11.45 -35.45 2.13
CA ASP A 67 -11.73 -35.01 3.50
C ASP A 67 -11.16 -33.59 3.66
N GLY A 68 -12.06 -32.61 3.68
CA GLY A 68 -11.79 -31.21 3.35
C GLY A 68 -10.72 -30.52 4.21
N LEU A 69 -10.28 -31.15 5.31
CA LEU A 69 -9.17 -30.65 6.15
C LEU A 69 -7.87 -30.45 5.37
N GLY A 70 -7.52 -31.33 4.43
CA GLY A 70 -6.33 -31.16 3.60
C GLY A 70 -6.42 -29.97 2.65
N CYS A 71 -7.61 -29.64 2.18
CA CYS A 71 -7.85 -28.56 1.23
C CYS A 71 -7.71 -27.18 1.85
N PHE A 72 -8.08 -27.03 3.14
CA PHE A 72 -7.99 -25.74 3.84
C PHE A 72 -6.55 -25.25 4.03
N ALA A 73 -5.58 -26.15 4.22
CA ALA A 73 -4.18 -25.76 4.30
C ALA A 73 -3.72 -25.05 3.01
N TRP A 74 -4.23 -25.46 1.85
CA TRP A 74 -3.84 -24.87 0.56
C TRP A 74 -4.43 -23.47 0.32
N LEU A 75 -5.43 -23.03 1.10
CA LEU A 75 -5.92 -21.63 1.07
C LEU A 75 -4.86 -20.62 1.53
N SER A 76 -3.79 -21.09 2.17
CA SER A 76 -2.63 -20.25 2.48
C SER A 76 -1.98 -19.64 1.23
N ASN A 77 -2.15 -20.22 0.04
CA ASN A 77 -1.52 -19.74 -1.20
C ASN A 77 -2.14 -18.44 -1.73
N PRO A 78 -3.47 -18.35 -1.95
CA PRO A 78 -4.11 -17.06 -2.21
C PRO A 78 -3.80 -16.00 -1.15
N LEU A 79 -3.78 -16.38 0.14
CA LEU A 79 -3.54 -15.45 1.23
C LEU A 79 -2.11 -14.89 1.24
N ILE A 80 -1.10 -15.70 0.93
CA ILE A 80 0.29 -15.21 0.85
C ILE A 80 0.47 -14.26 -0.34
N PHE A 81 -0.23 -14.48 -1.47
CA PHE A 81 -0.24 -13.51 -2.58
C PHE A 81 -0.87 -12.18 -2.18
N ILE A 82 -2.02 -12.21 -1.48
CA ILE A 82 -2.66 -10.99 -0.96
C ILE A 82 -1.71 -10.29 0.02
N ALA A 83 -0.97 -11.04 0.84
CA ALA A 83 0.03 -10.47 1.74
C ALA A 83 1.15 -9.74 0.99
N TRP A 84 1.70 -10.34 -0.07
CA TRP A 84 2.74 -9.69 -0.89
C TRP A 84 2.22 -8.46 -1.63
N ILE A 85 1.00 -8.51 -2.18
CA ILE A 85 0.34 -7.34 -2.78
C ILE A 85 0.18 -6.25 -1.72
N GLY A 86 -0.31 -6.59 -0.53
CA GLY A 86 -0.40 -5.66 0.59
C GLY A 86 0.95 -5.05 0.98
N ILE A 87 2.03 -5.84 0.99
CA ILE A 87 3.39 -5.34 1.25
C ILE A 87 3.81 -4.34 0.18
N SER A 88 3.57 -4.64 -1.10
CA SER A 88 3.88 -3.75 -2.22
C SER A 88 3.10 -2.44 -2.17
N GLN A 89 1.85 -2.49 -1.69
CA GLN A 89 0.97 -1.34 -1.50
C GLN A 89 1.14 -0.66 -0.14
N LYS A 90 2.11 -1.09 0.69
CA LYS A 90 2.36 -0.59 2.05
C LYS A 90 1.16 -0.75 3.01
N ALA A 91 0.21 -1.62 2.71
CA ALA A 91 -0.96 -1.93 3.53
C ALA A 91 -0.59 -2.93 4.65
N LYS A 92 0.10 -2.44 5.69
CA LYS A 92 0.64 -3.27 6.79
C LYS A 92 -0.40 -4.19 7.42
N THR A 93 -1.54 -3.64 7.84
CA THR A 93 -2.56 -4.40 8.58
C THR A 93 -3.09 -5.57 7.76
N ILE A 94 -3.44 -5.32 6.49
CA ILE A 94 -3.91 -6.35 5.56
C ILE A 94 -2.83 -7.42 5.39
N SER A 95 -1.58 -6.99 5.15
CA SER A 95 -0.44 -7.90 4.91
C SER A 95 -0.17 -8.84 6.08
N ILE A 96 -0.17 -8.30 7.31
CA ILE A 96 0.04 -9.10 8.52
C ILE A 96 -1.13 -10.05 8.73
N PHE A 97 -2.36 -9.55 8.62
CA PHE A 97 -3.55 -10.36 8.83
C PHE A 97 -3.60 -11.55 7.87
N THR A 98 -3.38 -11.31 6.57
CA THR A 98 -3.41 -12.38 5.57
C THR A 98 -2.23 -13.33 5.69
N ALA A 99 -1.01 -12.85 5.96
CA ALA A 99 0.15 -13.72 6.17
C ALA A 99 0.04 -14.59 7.44
N VAL A 100 -0.45 -14.04 8.55
CA VAL A 100 -0.69 -14.81 9.78
C VAL A 100 -1.80 -15.85 9.56
N THR A 101 -2.87 -15.48 8.86
CA THR A 101 -3.94 -16.43 8.50
C THR A 101 -3.40 -17.55 7.61
N ALA A 102 -2.53 -17.23 6.65
CA ALA A 102 -1.84 -18.22 5.82
C ALA A 102 -0.99 -19.17 6.67
N ILE A 103 -0.26 -18.66 7.68
CA ILE A 103 0.51 -19.51 8.61
C ILE A 103 -0.42 -20.46 9.37
N ILE A 104 -1.49 -19.94 9.98
CA ILE A 104 -2.44 -20.76 10.75
C ILE A 104 -3.00 -21.90 9.89
N LEU A 105 -3.46 -21.58 8.68
CA LEU A 105 -3.98 -22.56 7.74
C LEU A 105 -2.90 -23.57 7.33
N SER A 106 -1.67 -23.14 7.05
CA SER A 106 -0.58 -24.04 6.66
C SER A 106 -0.23 -25.04 7.78
N LEU A 107 -0.29 -24.62 9.04
CA LEU A 107 -0.01 -25.46 10.19
C LEU A 107 -1.08 -26.53 10.40
N THR A 108 -2.30 -26.34 9.90
CA THR A 108 -3.34 -27.39 9.94
C THR A 108 -2.90 -28.64 9.18
N PHE A 109 -2.03 -28.52 8.17
CA PHE A 109 -1.49 -29.66 7.43
C PHE A 109 -0.66 -30.60 8.32
N LEU A 110 -0.02 -30.09 9.38
CA LEU A 110 0.73 -30.92 10.32
C LEU A 110 -0.16 -31.85 11.16
N SER A 111 -1.47 -31.59 11.20
CA SER A 111 -2.44 -32.48 11.86
C SER A 111 -2.87 -33.64 10.95
N ILE A 112 -2.42 -33.65 9.69
CA ILE A 112 -2.76 -34.66 8.69
C ILE A 112 -1.62 -35.67 8.63
N ASN A 113 -1.89 -36.88 9.10
CA ASN A 113 -0.90 -37.96 9.09
C ASN A 113 -1.08 -38.92 7.91
N GLN A 114 -2.19 -38.82 7.18
CA GLN A 114 -2.53 -39.70 6.07
C GLN A 114 -3.19 -38.92 4.94
N LEU A 115 -2.88 -39.28 3.70
CA LEU A 115 -3.55 -38.78 2.50
C LEU A 115 -4.01 -39.95 1.62
N PRO A 116 -5.11 -39.79 0.86
CA PRO A 116 -5.59 -40.82 -0.05
C PRO A 116 -4.61 -41.04 -1.21
N THR A 117 -4.35 -42.29 -1.57
CA THR A 117 -3.36 -42.67 -2.60
C THR A 117 -3.97 -43.35 -3.83
N GLY A 118 -5.24 -43.11 -4.11
CA GLY A 118 -5.92 -43.67 -5.27
C GLY A 118 -7.33 -43.12 -5.45
N GLU A 119 -8.16 -43.88 -6.17
CA GLU A 119 -9.59 -43.56 -6.33
C GLU A 119 -10.31 -43.48 -4.97
N PRO A 120 -11.41 -42.71 -4.88
CA PRO A 120 -12.13 -42.52 -3.63
C PRO A 120 -12.46 -43.85 -2.94
N GLY A 121 -11.98 -44.00 -1.71
CA GLY A 121 -12.28 -45.14 -0.84
C GLY A 121 -11.32 -46.34 -0.91
N GLN A 122 -10.26 -46.31 -1.72
CA GLN A 122 -9.45 -47.52 -1.91
C GLN A 122 -8.17 -47.61 -1.08
N ASN A 123 -7.43 -46.53 -0.77
CA ASN A 123 -6.23 -46.61 0.11
C ASN A 123 -5.85 -45.27 0.76
N TRP A 124 -5.49 -45.31 2.04
CA TRP A 124 -4.87 -44.20 2.78
C TRP A 124 -3.42 -44.54 3.05
N SER A 125 -2.55 -43.53 2.94
CA SER A 125 -1.12 -43.74 3.17
C SER A 125 -0.61 -42.72 4.13
N ASN A 126 0.18 -43.19 5.09
CA ASN A 126 0.92 -42.30 5.98
C ASN A 126 1.79 -41.37 5.13
N ILE A 127 1.88 -40.12 5.57
CA ILE A 127 2.76 -39.12 4.97
C ILE A 127 3.87 -38.71 5.94
N THR A 128 5.02 -38.37 5.38
CA THR A 128 6.09 -37.65 6.09
C THR A 128 6.20 -36.25 5.49
N VAL A 129 6.25 -35.23 6.35
CA VAL A 129 6.46 -33.83 5.94
C VAL A 129 7.93 -33.65 5.56
N ASN A 130 8.17 -33.01 4.40
CA ASN A 130 9.50 -32.80 3.85
C ASN A 130 9.91 -31.33 3.87
N ILE A 131 11.15 -31.05 3.45
CA ILE A 131 11.74 -29.71 3.43
C ILE A 131 10.93 -28.70 2.59
N GLY A 132 10.23 -29.13 1.54
CA GLY A 132 9.39 -28.23 0.72
C GLY A 132 8.29 -27.54 1.53
N PHE A 133 7.66 -28.27 2.47
CA PHE A 133 6.66 -27.69 3.36
C PHE A 133 7.25 -26.62 4.28
N PHE A 134 8.44 -26.86 4.82
CA PHE A 134 9.11 -25.89 5.69
C PHE A 134 9.56 -24.65 4.91
N LEU A 135 10.02 -24.79 3.67
CA LEU A 135 10.33 -23.64 2.79
C LEU A 135 9.08 -22.80 2.50
N TRP A 136 7.95 -23.46 2.29
CA TRP A 136 6.65 -22.81 2.13
C TRP A 136 6.22 -22.06 3.40
N LEU A 137 6.34 -22.67 4.58
CA LEU A 137 6.06 -22.02 5.87
C LEU A 137 7.01 -20.84 6.14
N ILE A 138 8.31 -21.01 5.87
CA ILE A 138 9.33 -19.95 6.00
C ILE A 138 8.97 -18.75 5.12
N SER A 139 8.47 -18.98 3.90
CA SER A 139 8.01 -17.90 3.03
C SER A 139 6.95 -17.02 3.72
N MET A 140 5.98 -17.63 4.40
CA MET A 140 4.92 -16.89 5.09
C MET A 140 5.44 -16.14 6.31
N VAL A 141 6.33 -16.75 7.10
CA VAL A 141 7.00 -16.09 8.22
C VAL A 141 7.80 -14.88 7.75
N LEU A 142 8.54 -15.01 6.65
CA LEU A 142 9.30 -13.91 6.05
C LEU A 142 8.37 -12.79 5.55
N ALA A 143 7.17 -13.10 5.07
CA ALA A 143 6.18 -12.09 4.70
C ALA A 143 5.67 -11.31 5.93
N VAL A 144 5.40 -11.98 7.06
CA VAL A 144 5.06 -11.30 8.33
C VAL A 144 6.21 -10.40 8.78
N LEU A 145 7.46 -10.87 8.73
CA LEU A 145 8.64 -10.08 9.10
C LEU A 145 8.83 -8.86 8.17
N SER A 146 8.63 -9.06 6.87
CA SER A 146 8.66 -7.99 5.87
C SER A 146 7.59 -6.92 6.16
N ALA A 147 6.36 -7.33 6.41
CA ALA A 147 5.26 -6.43 6.74
C ALA A 147 5.49 -5.66 8.05
N ASN A 148 6.13 -6.27 9.06
CA ASN A 148 6.54 -5.57 10.29
C ASN A 148 7.66 -4.56 10.04
N CYS A 149 8.56 -4.81 9.10
CA CYS A 149 9.59 -3.85 8.69
C CYS A 149 9.01 -2.59 8.00
N LEU A 150 7.78 -2.64 7.47
CA LEU A 150 7.08 -1.45 6.97
C LEU A 150 6.88 -0.41 8.10
N GLU A 151 6.59 -0.86 9.32
CA GLU A 151 6.46 0.03 10.48
C GLU A 151 7.81 0.64 10.88
N ILE A 152 8.92 -0.10 10.76
CA ILE A 152 10.24 0.44 11.07
C ILE A 152 10.63 1.50 10.03
N SER A 153 10.18 1.39 8.78
CA SER A 153 10.38 2.44 7.78
C SER A 153 9.53 3.69 8.06
N ASN A 154 8.26 3.51 8.42
CA ASN A 154 7.35 4.62 8.77
C ASN A 154 7.71 5.27 10.11
N LYS A 155 8.16 4.48 11.09
CA LYS A 155 8.71 4.99 12.35
C LYS A 155 10.05 5.64 12.13
N LYS A 156 10.95 5.14 11.26
CA LYS A 156 12.25 5.80 11.03
C LYS A 156 12.14 7.10 10.22
N SER A 157 11.05 7.32 9.46
CA SER A 157 10.69 8.66 8.97
C SER A 157 10.02 9.54 10.04
N MET A 158 9.54 8.96 11.15
CA MET A 158 9.02 9.66 12.34
C MET A 158 9.98 9.69 13.55
N SER A 159 11.13 9.00 13.52
CA SER A 159 11.95 8.72 14.72
C SER A 159 13.43 9.02 14.54
N VAL A 160 13.82 9.80 13.52
CA VAL A 160 15.06 10.61 13.59
C VAL A 160 14.70 11.97 14.20
N SER A 161 14.16 11.93 15.41
CA SER A 161 14.09 13.03 16.36
C SER A 161 13.36 12.49 17.57
N THR A 162 14.10 11.94 18.53
CA THR A 162 13.79 11.85 19.97
C THR A 162 14.63 10.72 20.58
N ARG A 163 15.85 11.06 21.01
CA ARG A 163 16.33 10.54 22.29
C ARG A 163 16.03 11.63 23.32
N ASN A 164 15.09 11.34 24.20
CA ASN A 164 14.68 12.23 25.27
C ASN A 164 15.74 12.20 26.38
N GLU A 165 16.32 13.37 26.68
CA GLU A 165 16.73 13.69 28.03
C GLU A 165 15.49 14.19 28.80
N PRO A 166 15.31 13.82 30.07
CA PRO A 166 14.17 14.25 30.86
C PRO A 166 14.39 15.70 31.35
N GLY A 167 13.57 16.63 30.86
CA GLY A 167 13.47 17.98 31.46
C GLY A 167 13.40 19.17 30.51
N LYS A 168 12.83 19.06 29.30
CA LYS A 168 12.66 20.23 28.42
C LYS A 168 11.28 20.28 27.77
N THR A 169 10.61 21.43 27.93
CA THR A 169 9.33 21.83 27.32
C THR A 169 9.27 21.44 25.84
N ILE A 170 8.24 20.68 25.46
CA ILE A 170 8.10 20.05 24.14
C ILE A 170 7.73 21.12 23.10
N SER A 171 8.64 21.34 22.14
CA SER A 171 8.49 22.25 21.02
C SER A 171 7.73 21.60 19.86
N THR A 172 6.74 22.30 19.31
CA THR A 172 6.17 22.09 17.96
C THR A 172 7.25 21.70 16.96
N GLU A 173 7.03 20.65 16.14
CA GLU A 173 7.95 20.25 15.08
C GLU A 173 8.20 21.42 14.12
N THR A 174 9.32 22.12 14.31
CA THR A 174 9.76 23.21 13.44
C THR A 174 10.81 22.70 12.46
N ARG A 175 10.50 22.74 11.16
CA ARG A 175 11.48 22.56 10.09
C ARG A 175 11.83 23.94 9.52
N ASN A 176 13.05 24.43 9.73
CA ASN A 176 13.49 25.74 9.23
C ASN A 176 12.57 26.92 9.63
N GLY A 177 11.98 26.87 10.84
CA GLY A 177 11.03 27.89 11.31
C GLY A 177 9.60 27.77 10.75
N LEU A 178 9.32 26.73 9.95
CA LEU A 178 7.97 26.35 9.54
C LEU A 178 7.38 25.39 10.55
N ILE A 179 6.09 25.55 10.83
CA ILE A 179 5.33 24.62 11.65
C ILE A 179 4.40 23.79 10.76
N LYS A 180 3.89 22.69 11.32
CA LYS A 180 2.87 21.89 10.65
C LYS A 180 1.47 22.42 10.98
N ILE A 181 0.63 22.57 9.95
CA ILE A 181 -0.82 22.81 10.08
C ILE A 181 -1.57 21.75 9.26
N ARG A 182 -2.88 21.59 9.47
CA ARG A 182 -3.68 20.58 8.76
C ARG A 182 -5.04 21.10 8.33
N VAL A 183 -5.61 20.51 7.29
CA VAL A 183 -7.02 20.65 6.93
C VAL A 183 -7.70 19.29 7.01
N ASN A 184 -8.94 19.27 7.49
CA ASN A 184 -9.72 18.03 7.56
C ASN A 184 -10.46 17.83 6.23
N LEU A 185 -10.45 16.59 5.73
CA LEU A 185 -11.05 16.19 4.46
C LEU A 185 -11.98 14.97 4.70
N PRO A 186 -13.09 15.15 5.45
CA PRO A 186 -13.99 14.05 5.84
C PRO A 186 -14.62 13.30 4.65
N ASN A 187 -14.84 13.95 3.51
CA ASN A 187 -15.40 13.34 2.31
C ASN A 187 -14.38 12.50 1.53
N ARG A 188 -13.10 12.54 1.93
CA ARG A 188 -12.03 11.69 1.40
C ARG A 188 -11.67 10.60 2.41
N ALA A 189 -12.51 9.58 2.52
CA ALA A 189 -12.41 8.52 3.54
C ALA A 189 -11.02 7.83 3.64
N THR A 190 -10.26 7.77 2.54
CA THR A 190 -8.91 7.18 2.51
C THR A 190 -7.79 8.12 3.00
N ILE A 191 -8.00 9.43 2.97
CA ILE A 191 -7.00 10.44 3.34
C ILE A 191 -7.36 11.07 4.68
N GLY A 192 -8.62 11.48 4.87
CA GLY A 192 -9.20 12.06 6.08
C GLY A 192 -8.69 13.47 6.43
N ALA A 193 -7.45 13.81 6.06
CA ALA A 193 -6.85 15.13 6.24
C ALA A 193 -5.58 15.29 5.39
N GLU A 194 -5.24 16.55 5.12
CA GLU A 194 -3.95 16.93 4.54
C GLU A 194 -3.18 17.83 5.50
N SER A 195 -1.85 17.73 5.53
CA SER A 195 -0.98 18.57 6.34
C SER A 195 -0.04 19.42 5.49
N PHE A 196 0.22 20.64 5.96
CA PHE A 196 1.06 21.62 5.29
C PHE A 196 2.19 22.06 6.21
N TRP A 197 3.34 22.37 5.61
CA TRP A 197 4.34 23.23 6.21
C TRP A 197 3.91 24.67 6.04
N ALA A 198 3.95 25.45 7.12
CA ALA A 198 3.52 26.83 7.08
C ALA A 198 4.38 27.74 7.95
N LYS A 199 4.54 28.99 7.51
CA LYS A 199 5.17 30.05 8.30
C LYS A 199 4.10 30.64 9.22
N ASN A 200 4.35 30.63 10.53
CA ASN A 200 3.48 31.30 11.49
C ASN A 200 3.63 32.82 11.36
N LEU A 201 2.53 33.53 11.11
CA LEU A 201 2.48 34.99 10.98
C LEU A 201 1.97 35.69 12.26
N GLY A 202 1.60 34.92 13.28
CA GLY A 202 0.93 35.42 14.49
C GLY A 202 -0.58 35.50 14.34
N ASN A 203 -1.28 35.71 15.47
CA ASN A 203 -2.74 35.90 15.52
C ASN A 203 -3.57 34.77 14.87
N GLY A 204 -3.03 33.53 14.86
CA GLY A 204 -3.68 32.38 14.24
C GLY A 204 -3.59 32.33 12.71
N ASN A 205 -2.79 33.21 12.10
CA ASN A 205 -2.56 33.23 10.65
C ASN A 205 -1.28 32.48 10.27
N TYR A 206 -1.35 31.76 9.17
CA TYR A 206 -0.28 30.90 8.68
C TYR A 206 -0.16 31.02 7.15
N GLN A 207 1.07 31.11 6.65
CA GLN A 207 1.35 31.13 5.22
C GLN A 207 1.76 29.72 4.76
N ILE A 208 1.03 29.13 3.81
CA ILE A 208 1.31 27.79 3.28
C ILE A 208 2.64 27.79 2.51
N LYS A 209 3.47 26.76 2.69
CA LYS A 209 4.83 26.66 2.09
C LYS A 209 5.09 25.33 1.38
N ASN A 210 4.04 24.63 0.98
CA ASN A 210 4.10 23.48 0.09
C ASN A 210 2.84 23.42 -0.77
N ILE A 211 2.92 22.69 -1.89
CA ILE A 211 1.83 22.57 -2.86
C ILE A 211 0.78 21.58 -2.34
N PRO A 212 -0.54 21.92 -2.38
CA PRO A 212 -1.61 21.00 -1.98
C PRO A 212 -1.78 19.82 -2.94
N PHE A 213 -1.93 18.62 -2.40
CA PHE A 213 -2.21 17.38 -3.13
C PHE A 213 -3.68 16.98 -3.07
N CYS A 214 -4.43 17.36 -2.02
CA CYS A 214 -5.78 16.85 -1.79
C CYS A 214 -6.82 17.96 -1.63
N ALA A 215 -6.52 18.95 -0.80
CA ALA A 215 -7.42 20.05 -0.44
C ALA A 215 -7.72 20.94 -1.64
N PHE A 216 -8.99 21.28 -1.84
CA PHE A 216 -9.44 22.26 -2.82
C PHE A 216 -9.42 23.67 -2.22
N GLY A 217 -9.33 24.70 -3.06
CA GLY A 217 -9.44 26.11 -2.64
C GLY A 217 -8.25 26.62 -1.82
N LEU A 218 -7.17 25.85 -1.72
CA LEU A 218 -5.90 26.25 -1.13
C LEU A 218 -4.80 26.11 -2.19
N ASN A 219 -3.83 27.02 -2.17
CA ASN A 219 -2.67 27.00 -3.05
C ASN A 219 -1.39 27.31 -2.25
N PHE A 220 -0.24 27.16 -2.92
CA PHE A 220 1.03 27.58 -2.36
C PHE A 220 1.00 29.08 -2.01
N ASP A 221 1.69 29.44 -0.93
CA ASP A 221 1.81 30.81 -0.40
C ASP A 221 0.54 31.46 0.18
N ASP A 222 -0.63 30.86 0.04
CA ASP A 222 -1.88 31.36 0.62
C ASP A 222 -1.77 31.58 2.14
N ILE A 223 -2.47 32.61 2.62
CA ILE A 223 -2.59 32.88 4.06
C ILE A 223 -3.91 32.31 4.56
N VAL A 224 -3.83 31.45 5.56
CA VAL A 224 -4.96 30.77 6.18
C VAL A 224 -5.03 31.05 7.67
N ARG A 225 -6.26 31.01 8.22
CA ARG A 225 -6.47 31.01 9.66
C ARG A 225 -6.58 29.57 10.14
N ALA A 226 -5.82 29.21 11.17
CA ALA A 226 -5.88 27.90 11.79
C ALA A 226 -5.97 28.02 13.31
N GLU A 227 -6.66 27.05 13.93
CA GLU A 227 -6.89 27.01 15.36
C GLU A 227 -6.37 25.70 15.95
N ILE A 228 -5.77 25.77 17.14
CA ILE A 228 -5.29 24.56 17.84
C ILE A 228 -6.49 23.68 18.15
N SER A 229 -6.43 22.43 17.70
CA SER A 229 -7.46 21.44 18.00
C SER A 229 -7.22 20.86 19.40
N PRO A 230 -8.26 20.66 20.22
CA PRO A 230 -8.13 19.96 21.50
C PRO A 230 -7.68 18.50 21.35
N VAL A 231 -7.93 17.90 20.18
CA VAL A 231 -7.67 16.48 19.88
C VAL A 231 -6.34 16.29 19.16
N SER A 232 -5.82 17.32 18.48
CA SER A 232 -4.53 17.29 17.83
C SER A 232 -3.76 18.57 18.14
N GLU A 233 -2.54 18.46 18.66
CA GLU A 233 -1.64 19.60 18.90
C GLU A 233 -1.22 20.34 17.60
N ILE A 234 -1.72 19.90 16.44
CA ILE A 234 -1.53 20.52 15.13
C ILE A 234 -2.70 21.49 14.86
N PRO A 235 -2.44 22.78 14.57
CA PRO A 235 -3.47 23.73 14.17
C PRO A 235 -4.26 23.28 12.94
N VAL A 236 -5.58 23.40 13.00
CA VAL A 236 -6.53 23.02 11.95
C VAL A 236 -7.00 24.26 11.21
N ILE A 237 -6.79 24.28 9.89
CA ILE A 237 -7.22 25.34 8.97
C ILE A 237 -8.75 25.46 9.04
N LYS A 238 -9.23 26.70 9.21
CA LYS A 238 -10.65 27.05 9.28
C LYS A 238 -11.14 27.79 8.06
N ASN A 239 -10.35 28.76 7.59
CA ASN A 239 -10.71 29.58 6.43
C ASN A 239 -9.47 30.14 5.74
N LEU A 240 -9.62 30.45 4.46
CA LEU A 240 -8.69 31.23 3.69
C LEU A 240 -8.82 32.69 4.17
N VAL A 241 -7.68 33.35 4.38
CA VAL A 241 -7.61 34.76 4.78
C VAL A 241 -7.22 35.62 3.58
N GLU A 242 -6.22 35.17 2.82
CA GLU A 242 -5.73 35.88 1.64
C GLU A 242 -5.21 34.87 0.61
N ALA A 243 -5.77 34.92 -0.61
CA ALA A 243 -5.24 34.19 -1.75
C ALA A 243 -4.02 34.94 -2.30
N LYS A 244 -2.90 34.25 -2.55
CA LYS A 244 -1.69 34.85 -3.12
C LYS A 244 -1.63 34.84 -4.64
N GLY A 245 -2.67 34.34 -5.30
CA GLY A 245 -2.77 34.29 -6.76
C GLY A 245 -2.02 33.11 -7.40
N HIS A 246 -1.48 32.21 -6.57
CA HIS A 246 -0.98 30.91 -7.01
C HIS A 246 -2.14 30.01 -7.44
N GLN A 247 -1.90 29.13 -8.42
CA GLN A 247 -2.88 28.16 -8.90
C GLN A 247 -2.29 26.77 -8.95
N THR A 248 -2.99 25.80 -8.36
CA THR A 248 -2.53 24.41 -8.29
C THR A 248 -3.22 23.54 -9.34
N LEU A 249 -2.42 22.77 -10.09
CA LEU A 249 -2.87 21.68 -10.97
C LEU A 249 -2.33 20.35 -10.46
N ARG A 250 -3.16 19.31 -10.48
CA ARG A 250 -2.75 17.96 -10.11
C ARG A 250 -2.76 17.07 -11.33
N VAL A 251 -1.71 16.27 -11.47
CA VAL A 251 -1.51 15.37 -12.59
C VAL A 251 -1.32 13.97 -12.06
N THR A 252 -2.17 13.05 -12.50
CA THR A 252 -2.04 11.61 -12.19
C THR A 252 -1.75 10.83 -13.46
N PHE A 253 -0.59 10.18 -13.55
CA PHE A 253 -0.25 9.32 -14.68
C PHE A 253 -0.96 7.97 -14.60
N LEU A 254 -1.40 7.45 -15.74
CA LEU A 254 -2.22 6.23 -15.81
C LEU A 254 -1.37 4.93 -15.89
N GLY A 255 -0.22 4.91 -15.22
CA GLY A 255 0.68 3.74 -15.19
C GLY A 255 1.49 3.49 -16.48
N ILE A 256 1.53 4.47 -17.38
CA ILE A 256 2.36 4.43 -18.59
C ILE A 256 3.76 4.98 -18.26
N GLY A 257 4.80 4.27 -18.70
CA GLY A 257 6.20 4.67 -18.58
C GLY A 257 6.85 4.42 -17.22
N THR A 258 8.14 4.73 -17.15
CA THR A 258 9.00 4.73 -15.96
C THR A 258 8.82 6.02 -15.16
N LYS A 259 9.33 6.04 -13.93
CA LYS A 259 9.32 7.25 -13.08
C LYS A 259 10.10 8.39 -13.76
N GLU A 260 11.19 8.04 -14.43
CA GLU A 260 12.08 8.95 -15.13
C GLU A 260 11.36 9.60 -16.32
N GLU A 261 10.65 8.82 -17.13
CA GLU A 261 9.85 9.33 -18.26
C GLU A 261 8.73 10.26 -17.78
N ARG A 262 8.03 9.91 -16.69
CA ARG A 262 7.03 10.81 -16.08
C ARG A 262 7.65 12.12 -15.61
N LEU A 263 8.82 12.03 -14.98
CA LEU A 263 9.55 13.20 -14.50
C LEU A 263 10.03 14.08 -15.65
N GLU A 264 10.39 13.50 -16.81
CA GLU A 264 10.72 14.27 -18.02
C GLU A 264 9.52 15.08 -18.52
N VAL A 265 8.32 14.52 -18.50
CA VAL A 265 7.08 15.25 -18.84
C VAL A 265 6.83 16.40 -17.87
N ILE A 266 7.00 16.18 -16.56
CA ILE A 266 6.83 17.26 -15.57
C ILE A 266 7.92 18.33 -15.72
N LYS A 267 9.15 17.94 -16.01
CA LYS A 267 10.26 18.88 -16.25
C LYS A 267 10.11 19.67 -17.54
N SER A 268 9.45 19.12 -18.57
CA SER A 268 9.28 19.83 -19.84
C SER A 268 8.31 21.02 -19.73
N VAL A 269 7.40 21.00 -18.76
CA VAL A 269 6.48 22.11 -18.46
C VAL A 269 6.99 23.04 -17.35
N GLN A 270 8.15 22.73 -16.76
CA GLN A 270 8.73 23.55 -15.70
C GLN A 270 9.26 24.86 -16.28
N THR A 271 8.95 25.97 -15.62
CA THR A 271 9.45 27.31 -15.98
C THR A 271 9.85 28.06 -14.71
N GLU A 272 10.21 29.34 -14.80
CA GLU A 272 10.45 30.16 -13.61
C GLU A 272 9.17 30.41 -12.77
N TYR A 273 7.99 30.29 -13.39
CA TYR A 273 6.69 30.47 -12.74
C TYR A 273 5.96 29.15 -12.44
N ILE A 274 6.49 28.02 -12.93
CA ILE A 274 5.85 26.71 -12.77
C ILE A 274 6.80 25.82 -11.98
N THR A 275 6.39 25.45 -10.77
CA THR A 275 7.12 24.50 -9.92
C THR A 275 6.26 23.28 -9.65
N TYR A 276 6.84 22.23 -9.06
CA TYR A 276 6.09 21.02 -8.73
C TYR A 276 6.60 20.35 -7.47
N GLU A 277 5.70 19.59 -6.85
CA GLU A 277 5.99 18.60 -5.83
C GLU A 277 5.49 17.23 -6.32
N GLY A 278 6.23 16.17 -5.97
CA GLY A 278 5.88 14.80 -6.33
C GLY A 278 6.07 13.86 -5.15
N ASN A 279 5.24 12.82 -5.07
CA ASN A 279 5.23 11.88 -3.95
C ASN A 279 5.76 10.48 -4.34
N ASP A 280 6.89 10.42 -5.07
CA ASP A 280 7.52 9.15 -5.54
C ASP A 280 6.56 8.16 -6.24
N SER A 281 5.44 8.66 -6.75
CA SER A 281 4.31 7.90 -7.30
C SER A 281 3.86 8.53 -8.62
N ASP A 282 2.69 8.14 -9.10
CA ASP A 282 2.13 8.62 -10.37
C ASP A 282 1.44 9.99 -10.21
N LEU A 283 1.47 10.60 -9.02
CA LEU A 283 0.81 11.87 -8.71
C LEU A 283 1.83 13.01 -8.51
N TYR A 284 1.61 14.10 -9.22
CA TYR A 284 2.35 15.35 -9.12
C TYR A 284 1.39 16.52 -8.91
N ALA A 285 1.78 17.47 -8.04
CA ALA A 285 1.09 18.73 -7.86
C ALA A 285 1.98 19.85 -8.40
N LEU A 286 1.45 20.63 -9.34
CA LEU A 286 2.12 21.74 -10.00
C LEU A 286 1.56 23.04 -9.43
N ASP A 287 2.46 23.96 -9.09
CA ASP A 287 2.14 25.32 -8.70
C ASP A 287 2.46 26.27 -9.85
N VAL A 288 1.48 27.10 -10.21
CA VAL A 288 1.64 28.20 -11.14
C VAL A 288 1.63 29.49 -10.33
N ALA A 289 2.79 30.12 -10.22
CA ALA A 289 2.97 31.39 -9.54
C ALA A 289 2.26 32.54 -10.28
N PRO A 290 1.93 33.64 -9.58
CA PRO A 290 1.40 34.85 -10.22
C PRO A 290 2.29 35.30 -11.37
N GLY A 291 1.69 35.45 -12.56
CA GLY A 291 2.40 35.80 -13.80
C GLY A 291 2.74 34.60 -14.69
N GLY A 292 2.58 33.37 -14.20
CA GLY A 292 2.67 32.16 -15.02
C GLY A 292 1.46 32.01 -15.95
N ASP A 293 1.68 31.39 -17.12
CA ASP A 293 0.62 31.13 -18.09
C ASP A 293 -0.13 29.82 -17.75
N TYR A 294 -1.09 29.95 -16.83
CA TYR A 294 -1.97 28.84 -16.44
C TYR A 294 -2.74 28.26 -17.63
N GLY A 295 -3.20 29.10 -18.56
CA GLY A 295 -4.04 28.68 -19.68
C GLY A 295 -3.30 27.78 -20.65
N THR A 296 -2.07 28.15 -20.99
CA THR A 296 -1.19 27.32 -21.85
C THR A 296 -0.83 26.02 -21.14
N LEU A 297 -0.38 26.08 -19.88
CA LEU A 297 -0.05 24.87 -19.11
C LEU A 297 -1.23 23.90 -19.03
N PHE A 298 -2.43 24.40 -18.70
CA PHE A 298 -3.62 23.57 -18.63
C PHE A 298 -3.95 22.96 -19.99
N SER A 299 -3.86 23.73 -21.07
CA SER A 299 -4.10 23.23 -22.44
C SER A 299 -3.12 22.12 -22.85
N ASP A 300 -1.84 22.29 -22.53
CA ASP A 300 -0.80 21.30 -22.81
C ASP A 300 -1.04 20.00 -22.05
N LEU A 301 -1.38 20.09 -20.76
CA LEU A 301 -1.70 18.92 -19.95
C LEU A 301 -2.99 18.25 -20.41
N LYS A 302 -4.02 19.01 -20.82
CA LYS A 302 -5.25 18.46 -21.40
C LYS A 302 -4.98 17.71 -22.71
N ALA A 303 -4.02 18.16 -23.53
CA ALA A 303 -3.63 17.44 -24.73
C ALA A 303 -2.99 16.08 -24.42
N LEU A 304 -2.29 15.95 -23.29
CA LEU A 304 -1.75 14.67 -22.81
C LEU A 304 -2.86 13.78 -22.21
N GLU A 305 -3.85 14.36 -21.55
CA GLU A 305 -5.03 13.63 -21.06
C GLU A 305 -5.86 13.02 -22.20
N LEU A 306 -6.05 13.75 -23.31
CA LEU A 306 -6.71 13.22 -24.51
C LEU A 306 -5.98 12.03 -25.14
N LYS A 307 -4.67 11.91 -24.88
CA LYS A 307 -3.84 10.77 -25.29
C LYS A 307 -3.82 9.63 -24.26
N ILE A 308 -4.60 9.75 -23.18
CA ILE A 308 -4.69 8.75 -22.09
C ILE A 308 -3.33 8.55 -21.40
N ILE A 309 -2.50 9.59 -21.35
CA ILE A 309 -1.19 9.54 -20.68
C ILE A 309 -1.35 9.84 -19.18
N LEU A 310 -2.20 10.81 -18.86
CA LEU A 310 -2.41 11.35 -17.53
C LEU A 310 -3.85 11.85 -17.37
N VAL A 311 -4.23 12.18 -16.14
CA VAL A 311 -5.46 12.89 -15.77
C VAL A 311 -5.09 14.20 -15.12
N VAL A 312 -5.82 15.28 -15.46
CA VAL A 312 -5.58 16.62 -14.91
C VAL A 312 -6.74 17.03 -14.00
N GLU A 313 -6.44 17.47 -12.78
CA GLU A 313 -7.41 17.98 -11.83
C GLU A 313 -7.04 19.40 -11.37
N THR A 314 -8.01 20.32 -11.40
CA THR A 314 -7.86 21.67 -10.85
C THR A 314 -8.04 21.68 -9.34
N CYS A 315 -7.48 22.69 -8.68
CA CYS A 315 -7.59 22.88 -7.23
C CYS A 315 -8.62 23.94 -6.83
N GLU A 316 -9.56 24.29 -7.72
CA GLU A 316 -10.59 25.29 -7.42
C GLU A 316 -11.55 24.80 -6.33
N SER A 317 -12.05 25.74 -5.51
CA SER A 317 -13.04 25.43 -4.49
C SER A 317 -14.30 24.87 -5.14
N ARG A 318 -14.71 23.66 -4.70
CA ARG A 318 -15.91 22.98 -5.22
C ARG A 318 -17.17 23.30 -4.43
N ILE A 319 -17.01 23.57 -3.14
CA ILE A 319 -18.07 24.05 -2.26
C ILE A 319 -17.55 25.31 -1.57
N GLU A 320 -18.33 26.38 -1.66
CA GLU A 320 -18.01 27.63 -0.98
C GLU A 320 -17.78 27.41 0.52
N GLY A 321 -16.64 27.89 1.03
CA GLY A 321 -16.25 27.72 2.44
C GLY A 321 -15.75 26.31 2.81
N SER A 322 -15.66 25.38 1.87
CA SER A 322 -15.05 24.06 2.06
C SER A 322 -13.73 23.94 1.32
N PHE A 323 -12.79 23.22 1.93
CA PHE A 323 -11.56 22.76 1.30
C PHE A 323 -11.62 21.30 0.86
N ASP A 324 -12.78 20.68 1.07
CA ASP A 324 -13.04 19.29 0.71
C ASP A 324 -13.82 19.19 -0.59
N ASP A 325 -13.92 17.98 -1.12
CA ASP A 325 -14.75 17.69 -2.28
C ASP A 325 -16.25 17.78 -1.96
N SER A 326 -17.07 18.02 -2.98
CA SER A 326 -18.53 17.85 -2.85
C SER A 326 -18.87 16.39 -2.59
N LEU A 327 -19.79 16.18 -1.64
CA LEU A 327 -20.29 14.86 -1.24
C LEU A 327 -20.61 13.99 -2.46
N ASN A 328 -19.93 12.84 -2.55
CA ASN A 328 -20.48 11.62 -3.12
C ASN A 328 -20.89 10.72 -1.95
#